data_AF-A0A0F5JUA4-F1
#
_entry.id   AF-A0A0F5JUA4-F1
#
_cell.length_a   1.000
_cell.length_b   1.000
_cell.length_c   1.000
_cell.angle_alpha   90.00
_cell.angle_beta   90.00
_cell.angle_gamma   90.00
#
_symmetry.space_group_name_H-M   'P 1'
#
loop_
_entity.id
_entity.type
_entity.pdbx_description
1 polymer ?
#
loop_
_entity_poly.entity_id
_entity_poly.type
_entity_poly.pdbx_seq_one_letter_code
_entity_poly.pdbx_strand_id
1 'polypeptide(L)'
;MPLAAQRASLFLSDLHLSPTLPRTTNAFTRFIDAVDPADVAEVYILGDLFEFWIGDDMLEAAFESDVAARLATLRQRGIALYVMHGNRDFLMGRRFAHAAGATLINDPMAIDRFARRYVLTHGDLLCTDDIPYQRFRRVVRWRSLQWLFLRWPLRWRMALAARIRANSARQGGTRMVYTDVNREAVQHLYRRFAADRMIQGHTHRPARHDDGPAAAPHHDAPAPMSTDTVTDIAGNRLIRWVLTDWELDGASPRAAFLRVDATGEAIVTLR
;
A
#
# COMPACT_ATOMS: atom_id res chain seq x y z
N MET A 1 15.91 4.61 -25.13
CA MET A 1 14.87 4.20 -24.15
C MET A 1 13.62 5.01 -24.41
N PRO A 2 12.40 4.44 -24.37
CA PRO A 2 11.19 5.19 -24.63
C PRO A 2 10.98 6.28 -23.57
N LEU A 3 10.41 7.43 -23.96
CA LEU A 3 10.20 8.62 -23.13
C LEU A 3 9.53 8.32 -21.77
N ALA A 4 8.65 7.31 -21.72
CA ALA A 4 7.98 6.89 -20.49
C ALA A 4 8.92 6.32 -19.42
N ALA A 5 10.08 5.76 -19.81
CA ALA A 5 11.06 5.19 -18.89
C ALA A 5 11.84 6.26 -18.08
N GLN A 6 11.73 7.54 -18.44
CA GLN A 6 12.39 8.65 -17.74
C GLN A 6 11.51 9.38 -16.73
N ARG A 7 10.17 9.31 -16.88
CA ARG A 7 9.22 9.99 -15.98
C ARG A 7 9.07 9.22 -14.66
N ALA A 8 8.86 9.93 -13.56
CA ALA A 8 8.79 9.37 -12.22
C ALA A 8 7.61 8.41 -11.99
N SER A 9 7.76 7.54 -11.00
CA SER A 9 6.68 6.77 -10.37
C SER A 9 6.42 7.32 -8.97
N LEU A 10 5.16 7.54 -8.60
CA LEU A 10 4.77 7.98 -7.27
C LEU A 10 4.11 6.82 -6.50
N PHE A 11 4.43 6.68 -5.22
CA PHE A 11 3.89 5.64 -4.34
C PHE A 11 3.34 6.27 -3.06
N LEU A 12 2.11 5.89 -2.70
CA LEU A 12 1.43 6.31 -1.48
C LEU A 12 0.55 5.17 -0.95
N SER A 13 0.18 5.20 0.32
CA SER A 13 -0.69 4.20 0.97
C SER A 13 -1.35 4.81 2.20
N ASP A 14 -2.27 4.07 2.82
CA ASP A 14 -2.81 4.41 4.15
C ASP A 14 -3.42 5.82 4.21
N LEU A 15 -4.25 6.15 3.22
CA LEU A 15 -4.92 7.45 3.13
C LEU A 15 -6.16 7.49 4.02
N HIS A 16 -6.82 6.34 4.19
CA HIS A 16 -8.02 6.19 5.01
C HIS A 16 -9.13 7.20 4.67
N LEU A 17 -9.32 7.50 3.37
CA LEU A 17 -10.28 8.51 2.93
C LEU A 17 -11.69 8.23 3.46
N SER A 18 -12.31 9.25 4.04
CA SER A 18 -13.68 9.21 4.53
C SER A 18 -14.29 10.62 4.57
N PRO A 19 -15.63 10.75 4.55
CA PRO A 19 -16.30 12.05 4.69
C PRO A 19 -15.94 12.81 5.98
N THR A 20 -15.48 12.09 7.02
CA THR A 20 -15.07 12.65 8.31
C THR A 20 -13.64 13.19 8.32
N LEU A 21 -12.86 13.01 7.25
CA LEU A 21 -11.49 13.48 7.12
C LEU A 21 -11.34 14.47 5.93
N PRO A 22 -11.98 15.65 6.02
CA PRO A 22 -12.03 16.59 4.91
C PRO A 22 -10.67 17.20 4.57
N ARG A 23 -9.78 17.45 5.55
CA ARG A 23 -8.44 18.00 5.26
C ARG A 23 -7.58 16.98 4.54
N THR A 24 -7.67 15.71 4.95
CA THR A 24 -6.98 14.59 4.32
C THR A 24 -7.46 14.39 2.88
N THR A 25 -8.78 14.39 2.68
CA THR A 25 -9.37 14.29 1.34
C THR A 25 -8.99 15.48 0.45
N ASN A 26 -8.99 16.70 0.98
CA ASN A 26 -8.59 17.89 0.23
C ASN A 26 -7.10 17.85 -0.16
N ALA A 27 -6.21 17.45 0.75
CA ALA A 27 -4.80 17.27 0.44
C ALA A 27 -4.59 16.24 -0.67
N PHE A 28 -5.35 15.14 -0.65
CA PHE A 28 -5.25 14.12 -1.69
C PHE A 28 -5.75 14.61 -3.05
N THR A 29 -6.84 15.37 -3.02
CA THR A 29 -7.43 16.03 -4.18
C THR A 29 -6.43 17.02 -4.79
N ARG A 30 -5.77 17.85 -3.96
CA ARG A 30 -4.68 18.75 -4.38
C ARG A 30 -3.47 17.99 -4.93
N PHE A 31 -3.09 16.87 -4.31
CA PHE A 31 -2.02 16.01 -4.80
C PHE A 31 -2.32 15.53 -6.22
N ILE A 32 -3.52 14.99 -6.45
CA ILE A 32 -3.93 14.52 -7.79
C ILE A 32 -3.82 15.65 -8.83
N ASP A 33 -4.25 16.87 -8.51
CA ASP A 33 -4.13 18.00 -9.44
C ASP A 33 -2.69 18.39 -9.73
N ALA A 34 -1.83 18.34 -8.72
CA ALA A 34 -0.43 18.71 -8.84
C ALA A 34 0.42 17.69 -9.62
N VAL A 35 -0.08 16.47 -9.89
CA VAL A 35 0.65 15.48 -10.69
C VAL A 35 0.74 15.94 -12.15
N ASP A 36 1.94 16.32 -12.58
CA ASP A 36 2.22 16.73 -13.96
C ASP A 36 2.51 15.50 -14.85
N PRO A 37 1.73 15.25 -15.92
CA PRO A 37 1.99 14.15 -16.87
C PRO A 37 3.32 14.29 -17.63
N ALA A 38 3.92 15.48 -17.70
CA ALA A 38 5.26 15.67 -18.26
C ALA A 38 6.34 15.00 -17.39
N ASP A 39 6.13 14.98 -16.07
CA ASP A 39 7.12 14.51 -15.09
C ASP A 39 6.82 13.12 -14.55
N VAL A 40 5.54 12.70 -14.53
CA VAL A 40 5.09 11.48 -13.86
C VAL A 40 4.44 10.54 -14.88
N ALA A 41 4.91 9.29 -14.90
CA ALA A 41 4.33 8.24 -15.72
C ALA A 41 3.17 7.54 -15.02
N GLU A 42 3.28 7.33 -13.71
CA GLU A 42 2.40 6.44 -12.97
C GLU A 42 2.33 6.74 -11.47
N VAL A 43 1.17 6.42 -10.89
CA VAL A 43 0.86 6.53 -9.47
C VAL A 43 0.41 5.16 -8.96
N TYR A 44 1.02 4.72 -7.86
CA TYR A 44 0.68 3.51 -7.14
C TYR A 44 0.08 3.84 -5.78
N ILE A 45 -1.10 3.30 -5.49
CA ILE A 45 -1.74 3.37 -4.18
C ILE A 45 -1.65 1.97 -3.55
N LEU A 46 -0.78 1.80 -2.54
CA LEU A 46 -0.44 0.51 -1.93
C LEU A 46 -1.35 0.14 -0.76
N GLY A 47 -2.67 0.15 -1.00
CA GLY A 47 -3.69 -0.25 -0.04
C GLY A 47 -4.14 0.84 0.92
N ASP A 48 -5.27 0.57 1.58
CA ASP A 48 -5.93 1.44 2.55
C ASP A 48 -6.20 2.85 1.99
N LEU A 49 -6.71 2.90 0.75
CA LEU A 49 -7.17 4.12 0.10
C LEU A 49 -8.39 4.71 0.83
N PHE A 50 -9.34 3.85 1.20
CA PHE A 50 -10.53 4.24 1.96
C PHE A 50 -10.46 3.72 3.39
N GLU A 51 -11.12 4.43 4.32
CA GLU A 51 -11.22 3.98 5.72
C GLU A 51 -11.89 2.60 5.85
N PHE A 52 -12.77 2.27 4.90
CA PHE A 52 -13.26 0.92 4.66
C PHE A 52 -13.83 0.81 3.24
N TRP A 53 -13.79 -0.39 2.66
CA TRP A 53 -14.52 -0.74 1.43
C TRP A 53 -15.20 -2.09 1.58
N ILE A 54 -16.52 -2.12 1.48
CA ILE A 54 -17.34 -3.33 1.69
C ILE A 54 -18.05 -3.81 0.41
N GLY A 55 -17.72 -3.23 -0.73
CA GLY A 55 -18.26 -3.58 -2.05
C GLY A 55 -18.36 -2.35 -2.95
N ASP A 56 -18.25 -2.57 -4.26
CA ASP A 56 -18.24 -1.46 -5.23
C ASP A 56 -19.59 -0.72 -5.33
N ASP A 57 -20.66 -1.29 -4.76
CA ASP A 57 -21.95 -0.63 -4.56
C ASP A 57 -21.83 0.62 -3.66
N MET A 58 -20.75 0.78 -2.90
CA MET A 58 -20.41 2.03 -2.22
C MET A 58 -20.23 3.23 -3.16
N LEU A 59 -19.92 3.03 -4.44
CA LEU A 59 -19.87 4.10 -5.43
C LEU A 59 -21.23 4.80 -5.67
N GLU A 60 -22.33 4.29 -5.11
CA GLU A 60 -23.63 4.98 -5.13
C GLU A 60 -23.67 6.16 -4.16
N ALA A 61 -22.74 6.23 -3.20
CA ALA A 61 -22.56 7.37 -2.34
C ALA A 61 -21.68 8.44 -3.01
N ALA A 62 -22.03 9.71 -2.79
CA ALA A 62 -21.39 10.85 -3.45
C ALA A 62 -19.88 10.94 -3.19
N PHE A 63 -19.46 10.68 -1.94
CA PHE A 63 -18.05 10.79 -1.56
C PHE A 63 -17.15 9.82 -2.33
N GLU A 64 -17.51 8.54 -2.34
CA GLU A 64 -16.76 7.48 -3.02
C GLU A 64 -16.77 7.70 -4.54
N SER A 65 -17.90 8.13 -5.11
CA SER A 65 -17.96 8.47 -6.54
C SER A 65 -17.10 9.67 -6.90
N ASP A 66 -17.06 10.70 -6.05
CA ASP A 66 -16.26 11.92 -6.28
C ASP A 66 -14.76 11.61 -6.23
N VAL A 67 -14.32 10.81 -5.26
CA VAL A 67 -12.93 10.34 -5.17
C VAL A 67 -12.54 9.52 -6.41
N ALA A 68 -13.41 8.61 -6.86
CA ALA A 68 -13.17 7.83 -8.07
C ALA A 68 -13.09 8.72 -9.32
N ALA A 69 -14.03 9.67 -9.47
CA ALA A 69 -14.01 10.61 -10.59
C ALA A 69 -12.74 11.46 -10.59
N ARG A 70 -12.27 11.88 -9.42
CA ARG A 70 -11.02 12.64 -9.30
C ARG A 70 -9.80 11.81 -9.70
N LEU A 71 -9.74 10.54 -9.28
CA LEU A 71 -8.67 9.62 -9.70
C LEU A 71 -8.65 9.38 -11.20
N ALA A 72 -9.83 9.29 -11.84
CA ALA A 72 -9.94 9.09 -13.28
C ALA A 72 -9.24 10.19 -14.11
N THR A 73 -9.09 11.40 -13.55
CA THR A 73 -8.36 12.50 -14.19
C THR A 73 -6.88 12.20 -14.44
N LEU A 74 -6.26 11.30 -13.66
CA LEU A 74 -4.87 10.88 -13.89
C LEU A 74 -4.77 10.14 -15.23
N ARG A 75 -5.64 9.15 -15.44
CA ARG A 75 -5.69 8.39 -16.68
C ARG A 75 -6.03 9.28 -17.88
N GLN A 76 -6.95 10.22 -17.71
CA GLN A 76 -7.30 11.19 -18.76
C GLN A 76 -6.09 12.05 -19.18
N ARG A 77 -5.20 12.39 -18.23
CA ARG A 77 -3.94 13.09 -18.48
C ARG A 77 -2.80 12.19 -18.98
N GLY A 78 -3.04 10.88 -19.15
CA GLY A 78 -2.03 9.91 -19.60
C GLY A 78 -1.10 9.40 -18.50
N ILE A 79 -1.49 9.53 -17.22
CA ILE A 79 -0.78 8.98 -16.06
C ILE A 79 -1.45 7.65 -15.68
N ALA A 80 -0.69 6.56 -15.62
CA ALA A 80 -1.23 5.27 -15.20
C ALA A 80 -1.52 5.27 -13.69
N LEU A 81 -2.65 4.68 -13.29
CA LEU A 81 -3.03 4.53 -11.89
C LEU A 81 -3.12 3.04 -11.55
N TYR A 82 -2.36 2.63 -10.54
CA TYR A 82 -2.37 1.28 -10.01
C TYR A 82 -2.83 1.29 -8.55
N VAL A 83 -3.76 0.40 -8.20
CA VAL A 83 -4.31 0.30 -6.85
C VAL A 83 -4.13 -1.13 -6.35
N MET A 84 -3.42 -1.28 -5.24
CA MET A 84 -3.29 -2.52 -4.49
C MET A 84 -4.32 -2.53 -3.36
N HIS A 85 -4.83 -3.70 -3.01
CA HIS A 85 -5.69 -3.84 -1.83
C HIS A 85 -4.89 -3.75 -0.53
N GLY A 86 -5.44 -3.02 0.44
CA GLY A 86 -5.02 -3.05 1.83
C GLY A 86 -5.91 -3.95 2.69
N ASN A 87 -5.79 -3.84 4.01
CA ASN A 87 -6.61 -4.61 4.95
C ASN A 87 -7.99 -4.01 5.19
N ARG A 88 -8.23 -2.75 4.79
CA ARG A 88 -9.52 -2.07 4.93
C ARG A 88 -10.37 -2.08 3.67
N ASP A 89 -9.75 -2.25 2.51
CA ASP A 89 -10.38 -2.10 1.21
C ASP A 89 -10.20 -3.31 0.25
N PHE A 90 -9.91 -4.50 0.80
CA PHE A 90 -9.73 -5.75 0.06
C PHE A 90 -10.94 -6.25 -0.73
N LEU A 91 -12.13 -5.65 -0.57
CA LEU A 91 -13.33 -5.96 -1.36
C LEU A 91 -13.49 -5.06 -2.58
N MET A 92 -12.56 -4.13 -2.80
CA MET A 92 -12.56 -3.24 -3.96
C MET A 92 -12.42 -4.02 -5.26
N GLY A 93 -13.34 -3.77 -6.18
CA GLY A 93 -13.52 -4.58 -7.37
C GLY A 93 -13.34 -3.81 -8.67
N ARG A 94 -13.77 -4.47 -9.76
CA ARG A 94 -13.64 -3.96 -11.12
C ARG A 94 -14.47 -2.72 -11.40
N ARG A 95 -15.60 -2.52 -10.69
CA ARG A 95 -16.47 -1.36 -10.90
C ARG A 95 -15.80 -0.11 -10.34
N PHE A 96 -15.14 -0.21 -9.18
CA PHE A 96 -14.23 0.84 -8.70
C PHE A 96 -13.07 1.09 -9.67
N ALA A 97 -12.35 0.04 -10.05
CA ALA A 97 -11.20 0.17 -10.93
C ALA A 97 -11.56 0.89 -12.25
N HIS A 98 -12.70 0.55 -12.83
CA HIS A 98 -13.21 1.21 -14.02
C HIS A 98 -13.57 2.69 -13.76
N ALA A 99 -14.34 2.97 -12.71
CA ALA A 99 -14.76 4.34 -12.36
C ALA A 99 -13.56 5.26 -12.06
N ALA A 100 -12.53 4.74 -11.39
CA ALA A 100 -11.32 5.47 -11.05
C ALA A 100 -10.28 5.53 -12.18
N GLY A 101 -10.51 4.83 -13.31
CA GLY A 101 -9.51 4.67 -14.36
C GLY A 101 -8.25 3.91 -13.90
N ALA A 102 -8.37 3.09 -12.85
CA ALA A 102 -7.27 2.37 -12.22
C ALA A 102 -7.11 0.94 -12.75
N THR A 103 -5.91 0.39 -12.58
CA THR A 103 -5.64 -1.04 -12.70
C THR A 103 -5.42 -1.62 -11.31
N LEU A 104 -6.22 -2.63 -10.93
CA LEU A 104 -5.99 -3.36 -9.69
C LEU A 104 -4.77 -4.26 -9.83
N ILE A 105 -3.85 -4.15 -8.88
CA ILE A 105 -2.63 -4.95 -8.81
C ILE A 105 -2.65 -5.90 -7.62
N ASN A 106 -1.93 -7.02 -7.74
CA ASN A 106 -1.86 -8.03 -6.69
C ASN A 106 -0.95 -7.57 -5.54
N ASP A 107 -1.29 -7.94 -4.32
CA ASP A 107 -0.38 -7.90 -3.18
C ASP A 107 0.21 -9.31 -2.93
N PRO A 108 1.53 -9.52 -3.03
CA PRO A 108 2.57 -8.60 -3.51
C PRO A 108 2.73 -8.60 -5.05
N MET A 109 3.37 -7.57 -5.60
CA MET A 109 3.71 -7.45 -7.04
C MET A 109 5.10 -6.85 -7.24
N ALA A 110 5.87 -7.36 -8.20
CA ALA A 110 7.15 -6.76 -8.57
C ALA A 110 7.06 -5.88 -9.82
N ILE A 111 7.86 -4.81 -9.85
CA ILE A 111 8.03 -3.90 -10.98
C ILE A 111 9.51 -3.60 -11.21
N ASP A 112 9.88 -3.31 -12.45
CA ASP A 112 11.24 -2.90 -12.82
C ASP A 112 11.23 -1.40 -13.17
N ARG A 113 12.05 -0.61 -12.48
CA ARG A 113 12.14 0.85 -12.67
C ARG A 113 13.59 1.29 -12.48
N PHE A 114 14.10 2.12 -13.39
CA PHE A 114 15.45 2.72 -13.28
C PHE A 114 16.56 1.71 -12.96
N ALA A 115 16.55 0.55 -13.64
CA ALA A 115 17.48 -0.57 -13.44
C ALA A 115 17.46 -1.19 -12.03
N ARG A 116 16.37 -0.99 -11.28
CA ARG A 116 16.11 -1.61 -9.98
C ARG A 116 14.82 -2.41 -10.03
N ARG A 117 14.75 -3.45 -9.20
CA ARG A 117 13.58 -4.31 -9.10
C ARG A 117 12.92 -4.11 -7.74
N TYR A 118 11.72 -3.55 -7.79
CA TYR A 118 10.93 -3.23 -6.61
C TYR A 118 9.91 -4.33 -6.38
N VAL A 119 9.79 -4.83 -5.15
CA VAL A 119 8.60 -5.54 -4.70
C VAL A 119 7.69 -4.58 -3.93
N LEU A 120 6.46 -4.48 -4.40
CA LEU A 120 5.39 -3.69 -3.80
C LEU A 120 4.53 -4.62 -2.95
N THR A 121 4.16 -4.16 -1.77
CA THR A 121 3.20 -4.84 -0.90
C THR A 121 2.45 -3.80 -0.08
N HIS A 122 1.24 -4.11 0.36
CA HIS A 122 0.59 -3.27 1.35
C HIS A 122 1.36 -3.33 2.68
N GLY A 123 1.86 -4.51 3.06
CA GLY A 123 2.70 -4.73 4.25
C GLY A 123 2.04 -5.62 5.31
N ASP A 124 0.71 -5.71 5.34
CA ASP A 124 -0.03 -6.55 6.29
C ASP A 124 0.34 -8.05 6.20
N LEU A 125 0.76 -8.51 5.02
CA LEU A 125 1.25 -9.87 4.79
C LEU A 125 2.56 -10.17 5.53
N LEU A 126 3.36 -9.15 5.81
CA LEU A 126 4.68 -9.28 6.45
C LEU A 126 4.62 -9.31 7.97
N CYS A 127 3.48 -8.96 8.58
CA CYS A 127 3.23 -9.00 10.02
C CYS A 127 2.92 -10.44 10.49
N THR A 128 3.81 -11.39 10.21
CA THR A 128 3.55 -12.84 10.43
C THR A 128 3.45 -13.24 11.89
N ASP A 129 4.00 -12.44 12.79
CA ASP A 129 3.94 -12.68 14.24
C ASP A 129 2.55 -12.35 14.82
N ASP A 130 1.72 -11.58 14.10
CA ASP A 130 0.31 -11.37 14.45
C ASP A 130 -0.56 -12.54 13.97
N ILE A 131 -0.43 -13.68 14.66
CA ILE A 131 -1.14 -14.92 14.30
C ILE A 131 -2.67 -14.71 14.24
N PRO A 132 -3.33 -14.02 15.20
CA PRO A 132 -4.76 -13.75 15.13
C PRO A 132 -5.15 -12.96 13.87
N TYR A 133 -4.43 -11.88 13.57
CA TYR A 133 -4.66 -11.10 12.37
C TYR A 133 -4.46 -11.94 11.11
N GLN A 134 -3.36 -12.68 11.00
CA GLN A 134 -3.06 -13.49 9.82
C GLN A 134 -4.09 -14.60 9.57
N ARG A 135 -4.70 -15.15 10.64
CA ARG A 135 -5.83 -16.07 10.53
C ARG A 135 -7.08 -15.36 10.00
N PHE A 136 -7.43 -14.21 10.57
CA PHE A 136 -8.56 -13.40 10.12
C PHE A 136 -8.39 -13.00 8.64
N ARG A 137 -7.22 -12.48 8.29
CA ARG A 137 -6.77 -12.09 6.95
C ARG A 137 -7.03 -13.21 5.94
N ARG A 138 -6.64 -14.44 6.29
CA ARG A 138 -6.82 -15.62 5.43
C ARG A 138 -8.29 -15.91 5.19
N VAL A 139 -9.12 -15.86 6.23
CA VAL A 139 -10.55 -16.16 6.14
C VAL A 139 -11.30 -15.10 5.31
N VAL A 140 -11.11 -13.80 5.59
CA VAL A 140 -11.84 -12.73 4.89
C VAL A 140 -11.46 -12.59 3.42
N ARG A 141 -10.31 -13.14 3.03
CA ARG A 141 -9.85 -13.20 1.63
C ARG A 141 -10.30 -14.47 0.89
N TRP A 142 -11.09 -15.36 1.52
CA TRP A 142 -11.69 -16.50 0.81
C TRP A 142 -12.72 -16.05 -0.22
N ARG A 143 -12.53 -16.47 -1.47
CA ARG A 143 -13.39 -16.06 -2.60
C ARG A 143 -14.87 -16.38 -2.38
N SER A 144 -15.19 -17.55 -1.83
CA SER A 144 -16.56 -17.97 -1.53
C SER A 144 -17.19 -17.09 -0.46
N LEU A 145 -16.43 -16.74 0.59
CA LEU A 145 -16.90 -15.86 1.65
C LEU A 145 -17.16 -14.45 1.13
N GLN A 146 -16.23 -13.87 0.36
CA GLN A 146 -16.42 -12.56 -0.27
C GLN A 146 -17.63 -12.56 -1.21
N TRP A 147 -17.77 -13.60 -2.03
CA TRP A 147 -18.89 -13.75 -2.95
C TRP A 147 -20.25 -13.84 -2.25
N LEU A 148 -20.31 -14.49 -1.08
CA LEU A 148 -21.52 -14.55 -0.25
C LEU A 148 -21.78 -13.21 0.43
N PHE A 149 -20.74 -12.61 1.01
CA PHE A 149 -20.80 -11.32 1.69
C PHE A 149 -21.32 -10.22 0.75
N LEU A 150 -20.76 -10.12 -0.47
CA LEU A 150 -21.14 -9.11 -1.46
C LEU A 150 -22.58 -9.26 -1.98
N ARG A 151 -23.26 -10.39 -1.75
CA ARG A 151 -24.69 -10.55 -2.05
C ARG A 151 -25.61 -9.97 -0.99
N TRP A 152 -25.10 -9.73 0.21
CA TRP A 152 -25.93 -9.12 1.25
C TRP A 152 -26.24 -7.66 0.90
N PRO A 153 -27.43 -7.15 1.27
CA PRO A 153 -27.76 -5.74 1.10
C PRO A 153 -26.69 -4.83 1.74
N LEU A 154 -26.35 -3.71 1.08
CA LEU A 154 -25.30 -2.79 1.54
C LEU A 154 -25.49 -2.39 3.00
N ARG A 155 -26.73 -2.05 3.40
CA ARG A 155 -27.08 -1.70 4.79
C ARG A 155 -26.65 -2.73 5.83
N TRP A 156 -26.70 -4.02 5.49
CA TRP A 156 -26.35 -5.10 6.42
C TRP A 156 -24.84 -5.27 6.51
N ARG A 157 -24.14 -5.18 5.37
CA ARG A 157 -22.67 -5.15 5.35
C ARG A 157 -22.12 -3.94 6.11
N MET A 158 -22.72 -2.77 5.95
CA MET A 158 -22.39 -1.55 6.71
C MET A 158 -22.55 -1.76 8.22
N ALA A 159 -23.69 -2.31 8.66
CA ALA A 159 -23.94 -2.58 10.07
C ALA A 159 -22.93 -3.58 10.66
N LEU A 160 -22.59 -4.63 9.91
CA LEU A 160 -21.58 -5.61 10.32
C LEU A 160 -20.18 -4.98 10.40
N ALA A 161 -19.77 -4.20 9.40
CA ALA A 161 -18.49 -3.51 9.40
C ALA A 161 -18.37 -2.53 10.57
N ALA A 162 -19.43 -1.76 10.84
CA ALA A 162 -19.50 -0.87 12.01
C ALA A 162 -19.35 -1.63 13.33
N ARG A 163 -20.01 -2.80 13.48
CA ARG A 163 -19.89 -3.64 14.67
C ARG A 163 -18.49 -4.22 14.85
N ILE A 164 -17.87 -4.71 13.77
CA ILE A 164 -16.49 -5.24 13.82
C ILE A 164 -15.54 -4.13 14.28
N ARG A 165 -15.63 -2.94 13.70
CA ARG A 165 -14.80 -1.79 14.09
C ARG A 165 -15.02 -1.36 15.53
N ALA A 166 -16.28 -1.27 15.97
CA ALA A 166 -16.59 -0.93 17.36
C ALA A 166 -15.99 -1.94 18.35
N ASN A 167 -15.97 -3.23 17.99
CA ASN A 167 -15.33 -4.26 18.81
C ASN A 167 -13.80 -4.17 18.79
N SER A 168 -13.19 -3.92 17.63
CA SER A 168 -11.74 -3.69 17.52
C SER A 168 -11.29 -2.49 18.35
N ALA A 169 -12.02 -1.38 18.29
CA ALA A 169 -11.74 -0.18 19.08
C ALA A 169 -11.89 -0.40 20.60
N ARG A 170 -12.76 -1.33 21.02
CA ARG A 170 -12.93 -1.71 22.44
C ARG A 170 -11.86 -2.67 22.95
N GLN A 171 -11.28 -3.49 22.07
CA GLN A 171 -10.23 -4.46 22.44
C GLN A 171 -8.81 -3.88 22.35
N GLY A 172 -8.60 -2.74 21.68
CA GLY A 172 -7.34 -2.01 21.64
C GLY A 172 -7.59 -0.54 21.37
N GLY A 173 -7.48 0.29 22.42
CA GLY A 173 -7.80 1.71 22.38
C GLY A 173 -7.03 2.49 21.31
N THR A 174 -7.78 3.25 20.51
CA THR A 174 -7.40 4.46 19.74
C THR A 174 -6.22 4.43 18.76
N ARG A 175 -5.45 3.36 18.65
CA ARG A 175 -4.51 3.13 17.55
C ARG A 175 -4.27 1.62 17.53
N MET A 176 -4.74 0.90 16.50
CA MET A 176 -4.26 -0.46 16.31
C MET A 176 -2.74 -0.32 16.15
N VAL A 177 -1.99 -0.66 17.19
CA VAL A 177 -0.53 -0.74 17.10
C VAL A 177 -0.29 -1.95 16.21
N TYR A 178 -0.19 -1.71 14.89
CA TYR A 178 0.15 -2.76 13.97
C TYR A 178 1.47 -3.38 14.42
N THR A 179 1.47 -4.70 14.59
CA THR A 179 2.69 -5.45 14.86
C THR A 179 3.65 -5.14 13.72
N ASP A 180 4.91 -4.89 14.06
CA ASP A 180 5.91 -4.57 13.02
C ASP A 180 6.12 -5.77 12.09
N VAL A 181 6.74 -5.52 10.95
CA VAL A 181 7.03 -6.57 9.97
C VAL A 181 8.02 -7.59 10.54
N ASN A 182 7.80 -8.85 10.22
CA ASN A 182 8.74 -9.91 10.55
C ASN A 182 9.91 -9.91 9.56
N ARG A 183 11.14 -9.91 10.08
CA ARG A 183 12.37 -9.84 9.29
C ARG A 183 12.52 -11.01 8.31
N GLU A 184 12.16 -12.22 8.71
CA GLU A 184 12.24 -13.40 7.83
C GLU A 184 11.24 -13.31 6.69
N ALA A 185 10.02 -12.81 6.96
CA ALA A 185 9.01 -12.58 5.93
C ALA A 185 9.48 -11.55 4.89
N VAL A 186 10.11 -10.46 5.34
CA VAL A 186 10.73 -9.44 4.47
C VAL A 186 11.81 -10.06 3.59
N GLN A 187 12.74 -10.82 4.19
CA GLN A 187 13.84 -11.49 3.49
C GLN A 187 13.35 -12.55 2.48
N HIS A 188 12.31 -13.31 2.84
CA HIS A 188 11.65 -14.24 1.94
C HIS A 188 11.06 -13.51 0.72
N LEU A 189 10.45 -12.35 0.91
CA LEU A 189 9.82 -11.61 -0.16
C LEU A 189 10.85 -11.06 -1.18
N TYR A 190 11.98 -10.52 -0.71
CA TYR A 190 13.09 -10.13 -1.58
C TYR A 190 13.56 -11.29 -2.46
N ARG A 191 13.84 -12.45 -1.85
CA ARG A 191 14.30 -13.65 -2.58
C ARG A 191 13.25 -14.14 -3.59
N ARG A 192 11.99 -14.23 -3.18
CA ARG A 192 10.90 -14.71 -4.03
C ARG A 192 10.71 -13.87 -5.29
N PHE A 193 10.89 -12.56 -5.18
CA PHE A 193 10.71 -11.63 -6.30
C PHE A 193 12.01 -11.24 -6.99
N ALA A 194 13.16 -11.74 -6.50
CA ALA A 194 14.50 -11.30 -6.92
C ALA A 194 14.65 -9.77 -6.89
N ALA A 195 14.04 -9.12 -5.89
CA ALA A 195 14.01 -7.67 -5.74
C ALA A 195 15.15 -7.18 -4.84
N ASP A 196 15.64 -5.98 -5.10
CA ASP A 196 16.61 -5.26 -4.26
C ASP A 196 15.98 -4.05 -3.54
N ARG A 197 14.73 -3.75 -3.88
CA ARG A 197 13.93 -2.69 -3.27
C ARG A 197 12.58 -3.22 -2.83
N MET A 198 12.09 -2.73 -1.69
CA MET A 198 10.73 -2.98 -1.22
C MET A 198 10.04 -1.66 -0.89
N ILE A 199 8.77 -1.53 -1.27
CA ILE A 199 7.93 -0.40 -0.90
C ILE A 199 6.67 -0.96 -0.24
N GLN A 200 6.39 -0.52 0.98
CA GLN A 200 5.24 -0.96 1.77
C GLN A 200 4.56 0.19 2.52
N GLY A 201 3.31 -0.03 2.94
CA GLY A 201 2.58 0.83 3.88
C GLY A 201 2.31 0.12 5.21
N HIS A 202 1.05 0.17 5.64
CA HIS A 202 0.41 -0.58 6.73
C HIS A 202 0.91 -0.28 8.15
N THR A 203 2.21 -0.27 8.40
CA THR A 203 2.73 -0.17 9.78
C THR A 203 2.69 1.25 10.34
N HIS A 204 2.43 2.27 9.50
CA HIS A 204 2.37 3.70 9.86
C HIS A 204 3.65 4.20 10.55
N ARG A 205 4.79 3.60 10.20
CA ARG A 205 6.13 3.92 10.72
C ARG A 205 7.03 4.33 9.56
N PRO A 206 6.84 5.54 8.99
CA PRO A 206 7.57 5.94 7.79
C PRO A 206 9.08 5.95 8.04
N ALA A 207 9.80 5.18 7.25
CA ALA A 207 11.23 4.97 7.42
C ALA A 207 11.86 4.38 6.16
N ARG A 208 13.17 4.61 6.02
CA ARG A 208 14.04 3.90 5.08
C ARG A 208 14.88 2.91 5.88
N HIS A 209 14.65 1.63 5.66
CA HIS A 209 15.42 0.55 6.28
C HIS A 209 16.46 0.02 5.30
N ASP A 210 17.65 -0.24 5.83
CA ASP A 210 18.60 -1.15 5.22
C ASP A 210 18.40 -2.52 5.88
N ASP A 211 17.83 -3.46 5.14
CA ASP A 211 17.51 -4.78 5.66
C ASP A 211 18.72 -5.75 5.58
N GLY A 212 19.89 -5.25 5.14
CA GLY A 212 21.14 -6.01 5.07
C GLY A 212 21.18 -7.03 3.92
N PRO A 213 22.11 -8.01 3.95
CA PRO A 213 22.18 -9.07 2.94
C PRO A 213 20.92 -9.91 2.88
N ALA A 214 20.67 -10.51 1.72
CA ALA A 214 19.76 -11.63 1.62
C ALA A 214 20.32 -12.79 2.47
N ALA A 215 19.68 -13.12 3.60
CA ALA A 215 20.14 -14.23 4.42
C ALA A 215 20.22 -15.51 3.58
N ALA A 216 21.29 -16.30 3.72
CA ALA A 216 21.34 -17.64 3.13
C ALA A 216 20.18 -18.48 3.71
N PRO A 217 19.56 -19.39 2.92
CA PRO A 217 18.62 -20.35 3.50
C PRO A 217 19.32 -21.15 4.60
N HIS A 218 18.70 -21.25 5.78
CA HIS A 218 19.25 -21.98 6.92
C HIS A 218 19.54 -23.44 6.52
N HIS A 219 20.83 -23.77 6.38
CA HIS A 219 21.37 -25.10 6.66
C HIS A 219 22.34 -24.95 7.83
N ASP A 220 22.17 -25.76 8.87
CA ASP A 220 23.00 -25.78 10.07
C ASP A 220 24.51 -25.82 9.75
N ALA A 221 25.22 -24.72 10.04
CA ALA A 221 26.68 -24.72 10.18
C ALA A 221 27.16 -23.47 10.97
N PRO A 222 28.21 -23.57 11.80
CA PRO A 222 28.70 -22.47 12.60
C PRO A 222 29.46 -21.43 11.74
N ALA A 223 29.34 -20.16 12.13
CA ALA A 223 29.84 -18.99 11.42
C ALA A 223 31.38 -18.93 11.33
N PRO A 224 31.94 -18.27 10.30
CA PRO A 224 33.22 -17.58 10.43
C PRO A 224 32.99 -16.11 10.81
N MET A 225 33.87 -15.61 11.68
CA MET A 225 34.04 -14.19 11.98
C MET A 225 34.72 -13.49 10.79
N SER A 226 34.04 -12.57 10.12
CA SER A 226 34.67 -11.42 9.46
C SER A 226 33.67 -10.29 9.23
N THR A 227 34.13 -9.05 9.43
CA THR A 227 33.42 -7.80 9.12
C THR A 227 33.50 -7.52 7.63
N ASP A 228 32.66 -8.14 6.82
CA ASP A 228 32.49 -7.79 5.42
C ASP A 228 31.00 -7.56 5.11
N THR A 229 30.73 -6.48 4.37
CA THR A 229 29.37 -6.02 4.08
C THR A 229 28.79 -6.89 2.96
N VAL A 230 27.95 -7.86 3.31
CA VAL A 230 27.39 -8.83 2.35
C VAL A 230 26.05 -8.34 1.77
N THR A 231 25.72 -8.81 0.57
CA THR A 231 24.82 -8.21 -0.42
C THR A 231 23.73 -9.17 -0.92
N ASP A 232 22.86 -8.76 -1.87
CA ASP A 232 21.95 -9.66 -2.61
C ASP A 232 22.72 -10.67 -3.52
N ILE A 233 22.00 -11.54 -4.25
CA ILE A 233 22.60 -12.54 -5.17
C ILE A 233 23.57 -11.88 -6.20
N ALA A 234 23.46 -10.58 -6.42
CA ALA A 234 24.24 -9.78 -7.36
C ALA A 234 25.12 -8.68 -6.72
N GLY A 235 25.21 -8.55 -5.40
CA GLY A 235 26.01 -7.46 -4.81
C GLY A 235 25.28 -6.21 -4.31
N ASN A 236 23.94 -6.13 -4.32
CA ASN A 236 23.22 -4.91 -3.88
C ASN A 236 22.74 -4.94 -2.43
N ARG A 237 22.64 -3.76 -1.80
CA ARG A 237 21.94 -3.56 -0.50
C ARG A 237 20.42 -3.66 -0.69
N LEU A 238 19.77 -4.41 0.19
CA LEU A 238 18.30 -4.52 0.24
C LEU A 238 17.73 -3.30 0.99
N ILE A 239 16.97 -2.47 0.28
CA ILE A 239 16.39 -1.25 0.85
C ILE A 239 14.88 -1.34 0.87
N ARG A 240 14.28 -1.13 2.05
CA ARG A 240 12.83 -1.08 2.23
C ARG A 240 12.39 0.32 2.62
N TRP A 241 11.40 0.82 1.90
CA TRP A 241 10.67 2.03 2.22
C TRP A 241 9.34 1.67 2.89
N VAL A 242 9.10 2.26 4.05
CA VAL A 242 7.78 2.29 4.67
C VAL A 242 7.17 3.66 4.39
N LEU A 243 6.04 3.66 3.71
CA LEU A 243 5.30 4.85 3.32
C LEU A 243 4.62 5.49 4.54
N THR A 244 4.45 6.80 4.47
CA THR A 244 3.74 7.59 5.48
C THR A 244 2.23 7.46 5.26
N ASP A 245 1.49 7.24 6.34
CA ASP A 245 0.04 7.38 6.34
C ASP A 245 -0.38 8.85 6.25
N TRP A 246 -1.60 9.10 5.79
CA TRP A 246 -2.09 10.47 5.67
C TRP A 246 -3.07 10.77 6.79
N GLU A 247 -2.73 11.74 7.63
CA GLU A 247 -3.58 12.22 8.71
C GLU A 247 -3.40 13.72 8.82
N LEU A 248 -4.22 14.52 8.12
CA LEU A 248 -4.20 15.99 8.22
C LEU A 248 -5.29 16.55 9.14
N ASP A 249 -6.26 15.71 9.52
CA ASP A 249 -7.35 16.08 10.43
C ASP A 249 -7.01 15.80 11.91
N GLY A 250 -5.92 15.09 12.18
CA GLY A 250 -5.46 14.74 13.53
C GLY A 250 -4.52 15.77 14.16
N ALA A 251 -4.06 15.46 15.38
CA ALA A 251 -3.21 16.34 16.18
C ALA A 251 -1.77 16.49 15.64
N SER A 252 -1.32 15.58 14.77
CA SER A 252 0.00 15.62 14.15
C SER A 252 -0.13 15.48 12.63
N PRO A 253 -0.43 16.59 11.93
CA PRO A 253 -0.64 16.60 10.48
C PRO A 253 0.54 16.03 9.72
N ARG A 254 0.30 15.00 8.91
CA ARG A 254 1.31 14.41 8.02
C ARG A 254 0.68 13.88 6.74
N ALA A 255 1.38 14.08 5.63
CA ALA A 255 1.11 13.43 4.36
C ALA A 255 2.39 13.46 3.53
N ALA A 256 2.72 12.34 2.92
CA ALA A 256 3.86 12.24 2.03
C ALA A 256 3.64 11.12 1.01
N PHE A 257 4.43 11.16 -0.05
CA PHE A 257 4.54 10.08 -1.02
C PHE A 257 6.01 9.82 -1.34
N LEU A 258 6.32 8.60 -1.78
CA LEU A 258 7.64 8.27 -2.30
C LEU A 258 7.65 8.57 -3.79
N ARG A 259 8.64 9.35 -4.23
CA ARG A 259 8.96 9.55 -5.64
C ARG A 259 10.15 8.67 -6.01
N VAL A 260 10.02 7.92 -7.10
CA VAL A 260 11.12 7.15 -7.70
C VAL A 260 11.34 7.67 -9.11
N ASP A 261 12.53 8.20 -9.38
CA ASP A 261 12.92 8.66 -10.70
C ASP A 261 14.38 8.29 -11.04
N ALA A 262 14.93 8.84 -12.13
CA ALA A 262 16.30 8.56 -12.56
C ALA A 262 17.37 9.01 -11.54
N THR A 263 17.03 9.89 -10.61
CA THR A 263 17.94 10.38 -9.54
C THR A 263 17.92 9.50 -8.30
N GLY A 264 16.92 8.61 -8.16
CA GLY A 264 16.77 7.69 -7.04
C GLY A 264 15.39 7.77 -6.38
N GLU A 265 15.34 7.38 -5.10
CA GLU A 265 14.12 7.38 -4.29
C GLU A 265 14.14 8.51 -3.24
N ALA A 266 13.08 9.32 -3.21
CA ALA A 266 12.95 10.44 -2.28
C ALA A 266 11.52 10.58 -1.73
N ILE A 267 11.41 10.86 -0.44
CA ILE A 267 10.12 11.20 0.20
C ILE A 267 9.80 12.66 -0.07
N VAL A 268 8.59 12.92 -0.56
CA VAL A 268 8.06 14.26 -0.77
C VAL A 268 6.91 14.50 0.20
N THR A 269 7.14 15.39 1.17
CA THR A 269 6.13 15.77 2.17
C THR A 269 5.21 16.85 1.62
N LEU A 270 3.90 16.65 1.82
CA LEU A 270 2.87 17.62 1.48
C LEU A 270 2.60 18.53 2.68
N ARG A 271 2.47 19.83 2.42
CA ARG A 271 2.11 20.85 3.41
C ARG A 271 0.67 21.32 3.23
#